data_AF-M5RQ64-F1
#
_entry.id   AF-M5RQ64-F1
#
_cell.length_a   1.000
_cell.length_b   1.000
_cell.length_c   1.000
_cell.angle_alpha   90.00
_cell.angle_beta   90.00
_cell.angle_gamma   90.00
#
_symmetry.space_group_name_H-M   'P 1'
#
loop_
_entity.id
_entity.type
_entity.pdbx_description
1 polymer ?
#
loop_
_entity_poly.entity_id
_entity_poly.type
_entity_poly.pdbx_seq_one_letter_code
_entity_poly.pdbx_strand_id
1 'polypeptide(L)'
;MFRISEDLAQREGEGKVGATTAWIEPPATPSVGDAYLNAYQLTSDPILLDAAKETAAALLRGQFVSGGWGEKIEFADRDRRQYAYRVDSNEVGKRHNTTTFDDDKTQSVIRFLMRLDIAIEQSDPAIHEAVMYALDGVLTSQYPNGAWPQRYDGSSPPVSTPNLKASYPSTWSKTHPKQKYDHYYTLNDGTISDLIATLLDAFDHYQDKRYFDAAMRGGDFLVLAQMPSPQPGWAQQYDQQMQPAWARKFEPPAISGGESQQVMRTLLLLYRRSANPRYLQAVQKALPYYESCLRDDGRLARFYELQTNRPLYMTRKYKLTYSDADVPNHYSFVVGSSLGRIRNELEKVESLPQDRLWVQRELKPTRLSKTLTEQATRAVATLDARGAWVEPGKLKTYPDANVSRIISSKTFIINLKTLATYIAATHE
;
A
#
# COMPACT_ATOMS: atom_id res chain seq x y z
N MET A 1 1.31 10.81 2.15
CA MET A 1 0.14 11.76 2.26
C MET A 1 0.47 13.12 1.65
N PHE A 2 -0.45 13.71 0.87
CA PHE A 2 -0.26 14.99 0.18
C PHE A 2 -0.83 16.20 0.93
N ARG A 3 -0.08 17.30 0.97
CA ARG A 3 -0.46 18.56 1.65
C ARG A 3 -0.07 19.79 0.86
N ILE A 4 -0.83 20.86 1.05
CA ILE A 4 -0.62 22.17 0.45
C ILE A 4 -0.71 23.22 1.55
N SER A 5 0.11 24.27 1.48
CA SER A 5 -0.03 25.47 2.31
C SER A 5 -1.34 26.23 2.00
N GLU A 6 -1.89 26.96 2.98
CA GLU A 6 -3.16 27.69 2.81
C GLU A 6 -3.14 28.67 1.62
N ASP A 7 -2.00 29.30 1.33
CA ASP A 7 -1.79 30.21 0.20
C ASP A 7 -1.50 29.51 -1.14
N LEU A 8 -1.49 28.17 -1.14
CA LEU A 8 -1.20 27.31 -2.30
C LEU A 8 0.23 27.44 -2.87
N ALA A 9 1.14 28.12 -2.16
CA ALA A 9 2.49 28.37 -2.66
C ALA A 9 3.36 27.11 -2.56
N GLN A 10 3.28 26.42 -1.42
CA GLN A 10 4.08 25.24 -1.08
C GLN A 10 3.24 23.97 -1.06
N ARG A 11 3.78 22.87 -1.60
CA ARG A 11 3.15 21.54 -1.67
C ARG A 11 4.16 20.47 -1.27
N GLU A 12 3.70 19.43 -0.57
CA GLU A 12 4.53 18.28 -0.20
C GLU A 12 3.78 16.94 -0.29
N GLY A 13 4.51 15.90 -0.66
CA GLY A 13 4.22 14.52 -0.32
C GLY A 13 5.20 14.07 0.76
N GLU A 14 5.94 12.99 0.55
CA GLU A 14 7.15 12.71 1.35
C GLU A 14 8.31 13.66 1.01
N GLY A 15 8.29 14.22 -0.19
CA GLY A 15 9.22 15.25 -0.66
C GLY A 15 8.53 16.56 -1.05
N LYS A 16 9.32 17.55 -1.45
CA LYS A 16 8.81 18.78 -2.06
C LYS A 16 8.14 18.48 -3.39
N VAL A 17 6.97 19.06 -3.62
CA VAL A 17 6.17 18.86 -4.84
C VAL A 17 5.95 20.20 -5.55
N GLY A 18 6.11 20.22 -6.87
CA GLY A 18 5.87 21.42 -7.68
C GLY A 18 4.38 21.69 -7.92
N ALA A 19 4.04 22.86 -8.46
CA ALA A 19 2.66 23.19 -8.83
C ALA A 19 2.13 22.35 -10.01
N THR A 20 3.03 21.78 -10.81
CA THR A 20 2.75 20.97 -12.01
C THR A 20 3.04 19.49 -11.78
N THR A 21 2.87 19.02 -10.55
CA THR A 21 3.23 17.66 -10.15
C THR A 21 2.09 17.04 -9.36
N ALA A 22 1.66 15.83 -9.73
CA ALA A 22 0.74 15.03 -8.91
C ALA A 22 1.53 14.03 -8.05
N TRP A 23 1.03 13.73 -6.85
CA TRP A 23 1.63 12.76 -5.91
C TRP A 23 0.79 11.49 -5.87
N ILE A 24 1.43 10.32 -5.96
CA ILE A 24 0.73 9.04 -6.11
C ILE A 24 0.47 8.37 -4.76
N GLU A 25 1.47 8.35 -3.88
CA GLU A 25 1.40 7.60 -2.62
C GLU A 25 0.16 7.99 -1.80
N PRO A 26 -0.71 7.01 -1.47
CA PRO A 26 -1.95 7.24 -0.76
C PRO A 26 -1.73 7.80 0.67
N PRO A 27 -2.67 8.60 1.20
CA PRO A 27 -3.83 9.14 0.52
C PRO A 27 -3.46 10.38 -0.29
N ALA A 28 -3.38 10.27 -1.61
CA ALA A 28 -3.11 11.37 -2.54
C ALA A 28 -3.98 11.20 -3.79
N THR A 29 -3.46 11.47 -5.00
CA THR A 29 -4.24 11.49 -6.25
C THR A 29 -5.20 10.29 -6.43
N PRO A 30 -4.76 9.01 -6.35
CA PRO A 30 -5.69 7.90 -6.52
C PRO A 30 -6.78 7.84 -5.43
N SER A 31 -6.44 8.17 -4.18
CA SER A 31 -7.42 8.17 -3.08
C SER A 31 -8.42 9.32 -3.16
N VAL A 32 -8.05 10.45 -3.76
CA VAL A 32 -8.95 11.57 -4.05
C VAL A 32 -9.93 11.19 -5.14
N GLY A 33 -9.45 10.58 -6.24
CA GLY A 33 -10.31 10.05 -7.30
C GLY A 33 -11.29 9.01 -6.77
N ASP A 34 -10.80 8.09 -5.94
CA ASP A 34 -11.64 7.09 -5.28
C ASP A 34 -12.70 7.74 -4.37
N ALA A 35 -12.37 8.82 -3.66
CA ALA A 35 -13.33 9.54 -2.84
C ALA A 35 -14.46 10.18 -3.67
N TYR A 36 -14.14 10.77 -4.82
CA TYR A 36 -15.13 11.27 -5.76
C TYR A 36 -16.02 10.16 -6.31
N LEU A 37 -15.43 9.03 -6.72
CA LEU A 37 -16.19 7.89 -7.22
C LEU A 37 -17.13 7.32 -6.15
N ASN A 38 -16.66 7.17 -4.91
CA ASN A 38 -17.51 6.76 -3.79
C ASN A 38 -18.67 7.74 -3.58
N ALA A 39 -18.39 9.04 -3.67
CA ALA A 39 -19.41 10.07 -3.49
C ALA A 39 -20.45 10.06 -4.61
N TYR A 40 -20.03 9.86 -5.86
CA TYR A 40 -20.93 9.63 -7.00
C TYR A 40 -21.82 8.40 -6.77
N GLN A 41 -21.26 7.27 -6.37
CA GLN A 41 -22.02 6.04 -6.12
C GLN A 41 -23.09 6.19 -5.02
N LEU A 42 -22.89 7.13 -4.10
CA LEU A 42 -23.82 7.42 -3.01
C LEU A 42 -24.89 8.45 -3.36
N THR A 43 -24.61 9.36 -4.30
CA THR A 43 -25.45 10.55 -4.54
C THR A 43 -25.97 10.67 -5.96
N SER A 44 -25.38 9.93 -6.90
CA SER A 44 -25.63 10.01 -8.34
C SER A 44 -25.39 11.40 -8.95
N ASP A 45 -24.64 12.29 -8.28
CA ASP A 45 -24.31 13.62 -8.81
C ASP A 45 -23.22 13.53 -9.90
N PRO A 46 -23.52 13.90 -11.15
CA PRO A 46 -22.60 13.74 -12.28
C PRO A 46 -21.29 14.53 -12.12
N ILE A 47 -21.27 15.65 -11.39
CA ILE A 47 -20.05 16.45 -11.18
C ILE A 47 -18.99 15.61 -10.43
N LEU A 48 -19.42 14.73 -9.54
CA LEU A 48 -18.52 13.84 -8.80
C LEU A 48 -17.92 12.77 -9.72
N LEU A 49 -18.69 12.26 -10.69
CA LEU A 49 -18.18 11.33 -11.68
C LEU A 49 -17.17 12.02 -12.60
N ASP A 50 -17.45 13.24 -13.03
CA ASP A 50 -16.54 14.03 -13.87
C ASP A 50 -15.21 14.29 -13.14
N ALA A 51 -15.25 14.66 -11.86
CA ALA A 51 -14.03 14.82 -11.04
C ALA A 51 -13.23 13.51 -10.88
N ALA A 52 -13.90 12.35 -10.78
CA ALA A 52 -13.23 11.05 -10.79
C ALA A 52 -12.58 10.77 -12.16
N LYS A 53 -13.26 11.05 -13.27
CA LYS A 53 -12.72 10.91 -14.62
C LYS A 53 -11.54 11.84 -14.89
N GLU A 54 -11.58 13.09 -14.43
CA GLU A 54 -10.45 14.02 -14.51
C GLU A 54 -9.24 13.50 -13.72
N THR A 55 -9.48 12.91 -12.55
CA THR A 55 -8.42 12.27 -11.76
C THR A 55 -7.81 11.09 -12.52
N ALA A 56 -8.63 10.26 -13.15
CA ALA A 56 -8.16 9.15 -13.99
C ALA A 56 -7.34 9.66 -15.18
N ALA A 57 -7.82 10.69 -15.89
CA ALA A 57 -7.09 11.29 -16.98
C ALA A 57 -5.69 11.79 -16.54
N ALA A 58 -5.58 12.43 -15.37
CA ALA A 58 -4.30 12.83 -14.80
C ALA A 58 -3.38 11.63 -14.51
N LEU A 59 -3.93 10.52 -14.00
CA LEU A 59 -3.17 9.30 -13.72
C LEU A 59 -2.66 8.63 -15.00
N LEU A 60 -3.48 8.53 -16.04
CA LEU A 60 -3.10 7.98 -17.35
C LEU A 60 -1.91 8.75 -17.95
N ARG A 61 -1.83 10.07 -17.72
CA ARG A 61 -0.70 10.89 -18.16
C ARG A 61 0.64 10.52 -17.50
N GLY A 62 0.62 9.77 -16.39
CA GLY A 62 1.82 9.41 -15.64
C GLY A 62 2.20 7.93 -15.71
N GLN A 63 1.53 7.13 -16.54
CA GLN A 63 1.77 5.71 -16.56
C GLN A 63 3.03 5.37 -17.37
N PHE A 64 3.92 4.58 -16.76
CA PHE A 64 5.19 4.21 -17.38
C PHE A 64 5.03 3.13 -18.46
N VAL A 65 6.01 3.05 -19.35
CA VAL A 65 6.18 1.92 -20.28
C VAL A 65 6.41 0.60 -19.51
N SER A 66 6.99 0.66 -18.31
CA SER A 66 7.13 -0.52 -17.43
C SER A 66 5.83 -1.05 -16.85
N GLY A 67 4.69 -0.38 -17.00
CA GLY A 67 3.38 -0.92 -16.57
C GLY A 67 2.61 -0.02 -15.61
N GLY A 68 3.24 0.35 -14.51
CA GLY A 68 2.61 1.08 -13.40
C GLY A 68 3.06 2.53 -13.29
N TRP A 69 3.18 2.99 -12.05
CA TRP A 69 3.46 4.39 -11.71
C TRP A 69 4.67 4.52 -10.79
N GLY A 70 5.21 5.73 -10.76
CA GLY A 70 6.24 6.16 -9.82
C GLY A 70 5.63 6.85 -8.59
N GLU A 71 6.49 7.58 -7.89
CA GLU A 71 6.13 8.41 -6.73
C GLU A 71 5.22 9.59 -7.10
N LYS A 72 5.41 10.11 -8.32
CA LYS A 72 4.81 11.36 -8.80
C LYS A 72 4.62 11.35 -10.32
N ILE A 73 3.77 12.26 -10.79
CA ILE A 73 3.56 12.57 -12.21
C ILE A 73 4.01 13.99 -12.48
N GLU A 74 4.92 14.18 -13.43
CA GLU A 74 5.33 15.51 -13.89
C GLU A 74 4.54 15.92 -15.14
N PHE A 75 3.97 17.13 -15.08
CA PHE A 75 3.21 17.73 -16.18
C PHE A 75 3.96 18.85 -16.90
N ALA A 76 4.95 19.49 -16.26
CA ALA A 76 5.76 20.51 -16.92
C ALA A 76 6.69 19.89 -17.96
N ASP A 77 6.67 20.41 -19.20
CA ASP A 77 7.39 19.84 -20.36
C ASP A 77 8.86 19.49 -20.08
N ARG A 78 9.59 20.39 -19.40
CA ARG A 78 11.01 20.18 -19.10
C ARG A 78 11.23 18.97 -18.20
N ASP A 79 10.44 18.85 -17.14
CA ASP A 79 10.63 17.83 -16.11
C ASP A 79 10.05 16.50 -16.58
N ARG A 80 8.92 16.55 -17.30
CA ARG A 80 8.24 15.40 -17.92
C ARG A 80 9.13 14.62 -18.90
N ARG A 81 10.00 15.28 -19.67
CA ARG A 81 10.94 14.64 -20.62
C ARG A 81 11.89 13.63 -19.97
N GLN A 82 12.07 13.69 -18.65
CA GLN A 82 12.91 12.75 -17.91
C GLN A 82 12.22 11.39 -17.69
N TYR A 83 10.93 11.28 -17.97
CA TYR A 83 10.10 10.12 -17.64
C TYR A 83 9.60 9.41 -18.90
N ALA A 84 9.61 8.07 -18.89
CA ALA A 84 9.11 7.24 -19.97
C ALA A 84 7.60 7.03 -19.83
N TYR A 85 6.81 8.11 -19.91
CA TYR A 85 5.36 8.03 -19.90
C TYR A 85 4.86 7.53 -21.25
N ARG A 86 4.05 6.47 -21.26
CA ARG A 86 3.61 5.79 -22.49
C ARG A 86 2.83 6.69 -23.44
N VAL A 87 2.07 7.64 -22.86
CA VAL A 87 1.24 8.57 -23.63
C VAL A 87 2.07 9.54 -24.47
N ASP A 88 3.35 9.72 -24.12
CA ASP A 88 4.28 10.56 -24.86
C ASP A 88 5.06 9.74 -25.91
N SER A 89 5.53 8.54 -25.52
CA SER A 89 6.26 7.61 -26.39
C SER A 89 6.52 6.28 -25.66
N ASN A 90 6.54 5.17 -26.40
CA ASN A 90 6.91 3.84 -25.88
C ASN A 90 8.42 3.59 -25.82
N GLU A 91 9.26 4.52 -26.29
CA GLU A 91 10.71 4.39 -26.18
C GLU A 91 11.18 4.66 -24.75
N VAL A 92 12.06 3.86 -24.17
CA VAL A 92 12.56 4.13 -22.81
C VAL A 92 13.80 5.00 -22.83
N GLY A 93 14.84 4.59 -23.57
CA GLY A 93 16.12 5.31 -23.64
C GLY A 93 16.74 5.52 -22.26
N LYS A 94 17.13 6.76 -21.94
CA LYS A 94 17.70 7.14 -20.63
C LYS A 94 16.65 7.64 -19.63
N ARG A 95 15.36 7.57 -19.97
CA ARG A 95 14.26 8.11 -19.15
C ARG A 95 13.94 7.19 -17.99
N HIS A 96 13.39 7.75 -16.91
CA HIS A 96 12.87 7.00 -15.78
C HIS A 96 11.67 6.16 -16.19
N ASN A 97 11.81 4.84 -16.07
CA ASN A 97 10.80 3.85 -16.44
C ASN A 97 10.59 2.81 -15.33
N THR A 98 10.71 3.22 -14.07
CA THR A 98 10.64 2.27 -12.96
C THR A 98 9.31 2.39 -12.26
N THR A 99 8.44 1.40 -12.48
CA THR A 99 7.26 1.16 -11.67
C THR A 99 7.68 0.85 -10.24
N THR A 100 6.99 1.43 -9.26
CA THR A 100 7.19 1.08 -7.85
C THR A 100 5.91 0.50 -7.26
N PHE A 101 6.09 -0.57 -6.51
CA PHE A 101 5.05 -1.21 -5.70
C PHE A 101 5.15 -0.82 -4.22
N ASP A 102 6.09 0.07 -3.88
CA ASP A 102 6.33 0.58 -2.54
C ASP A 102 5.24 1.56 -2.12
N ASP A 103 4.84 1.53 -0.85
CA ASP A 103 3.75 2.33 -0.27
C ASP A 103 2.46 2.33 -1.10
N ASP A 104 2.08 1.19 -1.66
CA ASP A 104 0.78 1.03 -2.36
C ASP A 104 0.59 2.00 -3.55
N LYS A 105 1.68 2.54 -4.11
CA LYS A 105 1.66 3.58 -5.15
C LYS A 105 0.97 3.10 -6.43
N THR A 106 1.51 2.08 -7.09
CA THR A 106 0.92 1.54 -8.32
C THR A 106 -0.42 0.86 -8.04
N GLN A 107 -0.48 0.09 -6.95
CA GLN A 107 -1.62 -0.73 -6.57
C GLN A 107 -2.87 0.12 -6.29
N SER A 108 -2.74 1.24 -5.57
CA SER A 108 -3.86 2.16 -5.32
C SER A 108 -4.39 2.83 -6.59
N VAL A 109 -3.52 3.13 -7.56
CA VAL A 109 -3.95 3.64 -8.87
C VAL A 109 -4.73 2.58 -9.63
N ILE A 110 -4.23 1.34 -9.69
CA ILE A 110 -4.94 0.22 -10.34
C ILE A 110 -6.31 0.05 -9.71
N ARG A 111 -6.41 -0.05 -8.38
CA ARG A 111 -7.70 -0.24 -7.69
C ARG A 111 -8.69 0.90 -7.97
N PHE A 112 -8.25 2.15 -7.94
CA PHE A 112 -9.11 3.28 -8.30
C PHE A 112 -9.60 3.18 -9.76
N LEU A 113 -8.69 2.96 -10.72
CA LEU A 113 -9.05 2.90 -12.13
C LEU A 113 -9.96 1.70 -12.45
N MET A 114 -9.73 0.53 -11.84
CA MET A 114 -10.63 -0.63 -11.96
C MET A 114 -12.05 -0.29 -11.49
N ARG A 115 -12.17 0.34 -10.33
CA ARG A 115 -13.48 0.73 -9.80
C ARG A 115 -14.19 1.72 -10.71
N LEU A 116 -13.46 2.69 -11.26
CA LEU A 116 -14.02 3.66 -12.19
C LEU A 116 -14.43 2.99 -13.51
N ASP A 117 -13.57 2.15 -14.08
CA ASP A 117 -13.81 1.38 -15.30
C ASP A 117 -15.12 0.58 -15.20
N ILE A 118 -15.33 -0.13 -14.08
CA ILE A 118 -16.58 -0.85 -13.81
C ILE A 118 -17.78 0.09 -13.62
N ALA A 119 -17.60 1.20 -12.91
CA ALA A 119 -18.69 2.15 -12.64
C ALA A 119 -19.19 2.88 -13.90
N ILE A 120 -18.36 2.97 -14.94
CA ILE A 120 -18.73 3.51 -16.25
C ILE A 120 -18.98 2.42 -17.30
N GLU A 121 -19.17 1.18 -16.88
CA GLU A 121 -19.47 0.04 -17.76
C GLU A 121 -18.41 -0.14 -18.88
N GLN A 122 -17.14 0.14 -18.56
CA GLN A 122 -16.00 0.06 -19.48
C GLN A 122 -16.17 0.92 -20.74
N SER A 123 -16.96 2.00 -20.66
CA SER A 123 -17.27 2.86 -21.80
C SER A 123 -16.07 3.71 -22.28
N ASP A 124 -15.05 3.88 -21.45
CA ASP A 124 -13.83 4.62 -21.79
C ASP A 124 -12.67 3.63 -22.09
N PRO A 125 -12.34 3.41 -23.38
CA PRO A 125 -11.31 2.43 -23.74
C PRO A 125 -9.91 2.81 -23.25
N ALA A 126 -9.62 4.09 -23.00
CA ALA A 126 -8.32 4.51 -22.51
C ALA A 126 -8.13 4.12 -21.04
N ILE A 127 -9.19 4.24 -20.22
CA ILE A 127 -9.17 3.79 -18.83
C ILE A 127 -9.03 2.26 -18.79
N HIS A 128 -9.84 1.55 -19.56
CA HIS A 128 -9.80 0.09 -19.61
C HIS A 128 -8.42 -0.43 -20.02
N GLU A 129 -7.85 0.10 -21.11
CA GLU A 129 -6.51 -0.27 -21.57
C GLU A 129 -5.44 0.01 -20.52
N ALA A 130 -5.47 1.19 -19.89
CA ALA A 130 -4.51 1.56 -18.87
C ALA A 130 -4.50 0.59 -17.67
N VAL A 131 -5.69 0.14 -17.25
CA VAL A 131 -5.84 -0.89 -16.20
C VAL A 131 -5.27 -2.22 -16.66
N MET A 132 -5.67 -2.71 -17.83
CA MET A 132 -5.22 -4.00 -18.34
C MET A 132 -3.70 -4.05 -18.50
N TYR A 133 -3.09 -2.98 -19.00
CA TYR A 133 -1.64 -2.86 -19.13
C TYR A 133 -0.95 -2.88 -17.76
N ALA A 134 -1.49 -2.18 -16.75
CA ALA A 134 -0.92 -2.19 -15.42
C ALA A 134 -1.00 -3.58 -14.77
N LEU A 135 -2.15 -4.26 -14.92
CA LEU A 135 -2.34 -5.62 -14.42
C LEU A 135 -1.41 -6.62 -15.12
N ASP A 136 -1.19 -6.50 -16.42
CA ASP A 136 -0.21 -7.31 -17.15
C ASP A 136 1.22 -7.08 -16.66
N GLY A 137 1.59 -5.83 -16.36
CA GLY A 137 2.85 -5.49 -15.70
C GLY A 137 3.00 -6.13 -14.32
N VAL A 138 1.94 -6.13 -13.51
CA VAL A 138 1.91 -6.84 -12.21
C VAL A 138 2.10 -8.34 -12.40
N LEU A 139 1.40 -8.96 -13.35
CA LEU A 139 1.54 -10.40 -13.63
C LEU A 139 2.95 -10.74 -14.11
N THR A 140 3.49 -9.95 -15.03
CA THR A 140 4.82 -10.16 -15.63
C THR A 140 5.95 -9.96 -14.62
N SER A 141 5.78 -9.05 -13.67
CA SER A 141 6.77 -8.78 -12.62
C SER A 141 6.79 -9.83 -11.49
N GLN A 142 5.84 -10.78 -11.46
CA GLN A 142 5.81 -11.83 -10.45
C GLN A 142 6.92 -12.86 -10.70
N TYR A 143 7.74 -13.11 -9.69
CA TYR A 143 8.77 -14.14 -9.74
C TYR A 143 8.16 -15.55 -9.80
N PRO A 144 8.85 -16.56 -10.36
CA PRO A 144 8.40 -17.96 -10.37
C PRO A 144 8.04 -18.53 -9.00
N ASN A 145 8.67 -18.06 -7.91
CA ASN A 145 8.35 -18.47 -6.53
C ASN A 145 7.14 -17.72 -5.93
N GLY A 146 6.49 -16.84 -6.70
CA GLY A 146 5.30 -16.08 -6.30
C GLY A 146 5.57 -14.68 -5.73
N ALA A 147 6.84 -14.31 -5.49
CA ALA A 147 7.20 -13.01 -4.94
C ALA A 147 7.04 -11.86 -5.95
N TRP A 148 7.15 -10.63 -5.46
CA TRP A 148 7.32 -9.42 -6.28
C TRP A 148 8.52 -8.59 -5.79
N PRO A 149 9.16 -7.82 -6.70
CA PRO A 149 10.18 -6.85 -6.34
C PRO A 149 9.54 -5.60 -5.72
N GLN A 150 10.33 -4.72 -5.10
CA GLN A 150 9.84 -3.38 -4.75
C GLN A 150 9.69 -2.49 -5.99
N ARG A 151 10.59 -2.65 -6.96
CA ARG A 151 10.68 -1.84 -8.18
C ARG A 151 10.77 -2.73 -9.42
N TYR A 152 10.08 -2.32 -10.47
CA TYR A 152 9.96 -3.05 -11.72
C TYR A 152 10.23 -2.14 -12.92
N ASP A 153 11.12 -2.55 -13.82
CA ASP A 153 11.55 -1.75 -14.98
C ASP A 153 10.93 -2.19 -16.31
N GLY A 154 10.03 -3.19 -16.28
CA GLY A 154 9.43 -3.80 -17.47
C GLY A 154 10.05 -5.15 -17.87
N SER A 155 11.14 -5.58 -17.23
CA SER A 155 11.83 -6.83 -17.55
C SER A 155 11.29 -8.02 -16.76
N SER A 156 10.94 -9.11 -17.44
CA SER A 156 10.54 -10.35 -16.75
C SER A 156 11.61 -10.82 -15.75
N PRO A 157 11.20 -11.28 -14.55
CA PRO A 157 12.11 -11.91 -13.61
C PRO A 157 12.83 -13.15 -14.20
N PRO A 158 14.02 -13.50 -13.70
CA PRO A 158 14.73 -14.70 -14.16
C PRO A 158 13.91 -15.98 -13.95
N VAL A 159 13.78 -16.78 -15.01
CA VAL A 159 13.06 -18.07 -14.99
C VAL A 159 13.69 -19.07 -14.00
N SER A 160 15.01 -18.98 -13.79
CA SER A 160 15.78 -19.85 -12.90
C SER A 160 15.65 -19.51 -11.41
N THR A 161 14.63 -18.76 -11.01
CA THR A 161 14.41 -18.40 -9.59
C THR A 161 14.21 -19.66 -8.75
N PRO A 162 15.12 -19.97 -7.81
CA PRO A 162 15.05 -21.22 -7.07
C PRO A 162 13.88 -21.20 -6.08
N ASN A 163 13.15 -22.30 -5.99
CA ASN A 163 12.03 -22.46 -5.06
C ASN A 163 12.55 -22.85 -3.65
N LEU A 164 13.19 -21.89 -2.99
CA LEU A 164 13.77 -22.07 -1.65
C LEU A 164 12.76 -21.71 -0.57
N LYS A 165 12.86 -22.37 0.59
CA LYS A 165 12.21 -21.91 1.82
C LYS A 165 13.10 -20.88 2.51
N ALA A 166 12.47 -19.96 3.25
CA ALA A 166 13.22 -19.01 4.04
C ALA A 166 14.15 -19.68 5.04
N SER A 167 15.36 -19.12 5.19
CA SER A 167 16.40 -19.66 6.06
C SER A 167 17.17 -18.56 6.76
N TYR A 168 17.83 -18.91 7.87
CA TYR A 168 18.78 -18.00 8.51
C TYR A 168 20.08 -17.98 7.69
N PRO A 169 20.65 -16.80 7.40
CA PRO A 169 22.02 -16.74 6.90
C PRO A 169 22.99 -17.27 7.96
N SER A 170 24.07 -17.93 7.53
CA SER A 170 25.10 -18.44 8.45
C SER A 170 25.77 -17.31 9.25
N THR A 171 25.94 -16.16 8.62
CA THR A 171 26.35 -14.90 9.23
C THR A 171 25.68 -13.74 8.50
N TRP A 172 25.51 -12.60 9.17
CA TRP A 172 25.02 -11.38 8.52
C TRP A 172 25.82 -10.16 8.97
N SER A 173 25.99 -9.21 8.04
CA SER A 173 26.79 -8.01 8.30
C SER A 173 26.11 -7.08 9.30
N LYS A 174 26.80 -6.74 10.39
CA LYS A 174 26.33 -5.76 11.39
C LYS A 174 26.42 -4.30 10.89
N THR A 175 26.97 -4.08 9.71
CA THR A 175 27.02 -2.78 9.02
C THR A 175 26.32 -2.84 7.67
N HIS A 176 25.67 -1.74 7.27
CA HIS A 176 24.96 -1.70 5.99
C HIS A 176 25.91 -1.92 4.80
N PRO A 177 25.63 -2.88 3.89
CA PRO A 177 26.55 -3.27 2.83
C PRO A 177 26.48 -2.37 1.58
N LYS A 178 25.64 -1.32 1.57
CA LYS A 178 25.39 -0.43 0.42
C LYS A 178 24.94 -1.15 -0.85
N GLN A 179 24.28 -2.31 -0.70
CA GLN A 179 23.67 -3.04 -1.80
C GLN A 179 22.31 -2.45 -2.14
N LYS A 180 21.94 -2.52 -3.43
CA LYS A 180 20.59 -2.21 -3.88
C LYS A 180 19.64 -3.34 -3.48
N TYR A 181 18.46 -2.98 -3.02
CA TYR A 181 17.44 -3.91 -2.57
C TYR A 181 16.16 -3.87 -3.44
N ASP A 182 16.15 -3.02 -4.48
CA ASP A 182 15.03 -2.77 -5.40
C ASP A 182 14.37 -4.05 -5.97
N HIS A 183 15.17 -5.11 -6.15
CA HIS A 183 14.76 -6.41 -6.72
C HIS A 183 14.55 -7.51 -5.67
N TYR A 184 14.62 -7.20 -4.38
CA TYR A 184 14.35 -8.18 -3.33
C TYR A 184 12.87 -8.52 -3.25
N TYR A 185 12.57 -9.70 -2.73
CA TYR A 185 11.20 -10.12 -2.46
C TYR A 185 10.68 -9.29 -1.28
N THR A 186 9.82 -8.32 -1.58
CA THR A 186 9.57 -7.20 -0.67
C THR A 186 8.22 -7.31 0.02
N LEU A 187 8.24 -7.47 1.35
CA LEU A 187 7.06 -7.37 2.22
C LEU A 187 6.91 -5.99 2.85
N ASN A 188 7.99 -5.21 2.85
CA ASN A 188 8.04 -3.85 3.37
C ASN A 188 6.90 -2.97 2.82
N ASP A 189 6.34 -2.15 3.71
CA ASP A 189 5.26 -1.21 3.43
C ASP A 189 4.07 -1.87 2.69
N GLY A 190 3.82 -3.15 2.98
CA GLY A 190 2.71 -3.91 2.44
C GLY A 190 2.82 -4.37 0.99
N THR A 191 3.94 -4.09 0.31
CA THR A 191 4.15 -4.31 -1.13
C THR A 191 3.44 -5.56 -1.70
N ILE A 192 3.85 -6.77 -1.29
CA ILE A 192 3.25 -8.03 -1.79
C ILE A 192 1.80 -8.22 -1.30
N SER A 193 1.46 -7.77 -0.09
CA SER A 193 0.09 -7.89 0.43
C SER A 193 -0.90 -7.04 -0.36
N ASP A 194 -0.50 -5.82 -0.74
CA ASP A 194 -1.34 -4.90 -1.51
C ASP A 194 -1.45 -5.33 -2.98
N LEU A 195 -0.41 -5.96 -3.54
CA LEU A 195 -0.49 -6.62 -4.85
C LEU A 195 -1.46 -7.79 -4.84
N ILE A 196 -1.40 -8.65 -3.81
CA ILE A 196 -2.37 -9.75 -3.64
C ILE A 196 -3.79 -9.21 -3.55
N ALA A 197 -4.04 -8.20 -2.72
CA ALA A 197 -5.36 -7.59 -2.60
C ALA A 197 -5.84 -7.00 -3.94
N THR A 198 -4.97 -6.30 -4.65
CA THR A 198 -5.28 -5.71 -5.97
C THR A 198 -5.64 -6.77 -7.01
N LEU A 199 -4.94 -7.91 -7.02
CA LEU A 199 -5.25 -9.01 -7.93
C LEU A 199 -6.55 -9.73 -7.57
N LEU A 200 -6.89 -9.83 -6.28
CA LEU A 200 -8.20 -10.34 -5.86
C LEU A 200 -9.34 -9.39 -6.28
N ASP A 201 -9.14 -8.08 -6.14
CA ASP A 201 -10.09 -7.08 -6.64
C ASP A 201 -10.24 -7.16 -8.17
N ALA A 202 -9.13 -7.34 -8.90
CA ALA A 202 -9.14 -7.52 -10.35
C ALA A 202 -9.90 -8.79 -10.76
N PHE A 203 -9.73 -9.89 -10.02
CA PHE A 203 -10.52 -11.10 -10.24
C PHE A 203 -12.01 -10.86 -9.99
N ASP A 204 -12.37 -10.15 -8.91
CA ASP A 204 -13.77 -9.85 -8.61
C ASP A 204 -14.43 -8.98 -9.70
N HIS A 205 -13.68 -8.03 -10.27
CA HIS A 205 -14.18 -7.12 -11.31
C HIS A 205 -14.21 -7.72 -12.72
N TYR A 206 -13.15 -8.45 -13.12
CA TYR A 206 -12.98 -8.90 -14.51
C TYR A 206 -13.14 -10.41 -14.70
N GLN A 207 -13.25 -11.19 -13.63
CA GLN A 207 -13.43 -12.65 -13.66
C GLN A 207 -12.32 -13.42 -14.42
N ASP A 208 -11.17 -12.80 -14.65
CA ASP A 208 -9.99 -13.45 -15.23
C ASP A 208 -9.23 -14.23 -14.15
N LYS A 209 -9.28 -15.56 -14.25
CA LYS A 209 -8.65 -16.48 -13.30
C LYS A 209 -7.14 -16.26 -13.13
N ARG A 210 -6.45 -15.67 -14.12
CA ARG A 210 -5.01 -15.35 -14.02
C ARG A 210 -4.71 -14.50 -12.79
N TYR A 211 -5.60 -13.56 -12.44
CA TYR A 211 -5.40 -12.69 -11.28
C TYR A 211 -5.55 -13.46 -9.96
N PHE A 212 -6.57 -14.31 -9.84
CA PHE A 212 -6.74 -15.17 -8.67
C PHE A 212 -5.55 -16.12 -8.49
N ASP A 213 -5.10 -16.75 -9.58
CA ASP A 213 -3.97 -17.68 -9.55
C ASP A 213 -2.66 -16.97 -9.17
N ALA A 214 -2.44 -15.74 -9.65
CA ALA A 214 -1.29 -14.93 -9.27
C ALA A 214 -1.35 -14.51 -7.78
N ALA A 215 -2.54 -14.14 -7.28
CA ALA A 215 -2.74 -13.86 -5.86
C ALA A 215 -2.44 -15.09 -4.98
N MET A 216 -2.86 -16.29 -5.41
CA MET A 216 -2.55 -17.54 -4.72
C MET A 216 -1.04 -17.84 -4.73
N ARG A 217 -0.35 -17.65 -5.85
CA ARG A 217 1.12 -17.77 -5.90
C ARG A 217 1.80 -16.79 -4.94
N GLY A 218 1.28 -15.57 -4.83
CA GLY A 218 1.72 -14.61 -3.80
C GLY A 218 1.54 -15.15 -2.38
N GLY A 219 0.39 -15.77 -2.10
CA GLY A 219 0.14 -16.48 -0.84
C GLY A 219 1.11 -17.62 -0.57
N ASP A 220 1.40 -18.42 -1.59
CA ASP A 220 2.37 -19.51 -1.51
C ASP A 220 3.78 -18.99 -1.21
N PHE A 221 4.17 -17.86 -1.81
CA PHE A 221 5.40 -17.17 -1.42
C PHE A 221 5.40 -16.77 0.06
N LEU A 222 4.31 -16.20 0.59
CA LEU A 222 4.22 -15.84 2.01
C LEU A 222 4.43 -17.07 2.91
N VAL A 223 3.92 -18.24 2.53
CA VAL A 223 4.16 -19.50 3.25
C VAL A 223 5.62 -19.94 3.13
N LEU A 224 6.23 -19.84 1.95
CA LEU A 224 7.66 -20.14 1.73
C LEU A 224 8.58 -19.19 2.50
N ALA A 225 8.18 -17.93 2.64
CA ALA A 225 8.91 -16.88 3.32
C ALA A 225 8.84 -16.97 4.85
N GLN A 226 7.94 -17.81 5.40
CA GLN A 226 7.84 -18.00 6.85
C GLN A 226 9.15 -18.58 7.37
N MET A 227 9.80 -17.85 8.27
CA MET A 227 11.08 -18.24 8.84
C MET A 227 10.93 -19.50 9.71
N PRO A 228 11.95 -20.36 9.80
CA PRO A 228 11.87 -21.54 10.66
C PRO A 228 11.97 -21.15 12.15
N SER A 229 11.65 -22.11 13.02
CA SER A 229 11.89 -21.98 14.46
C SER A 229 13.32 -21.48 14.75
N PRO A 230 13.51 -20.63 15.77
CA PRO A 230 12.55 -20.27 16.81
C PRO A 230 11.62 -19.08 16.47
N GLN A 231 11.76 -18.46 15.30
CA GLN A 231 11.03 -17.24 14.95
C GLN A 231 10.15 -17.44 13.70
N PRO A 232 8.96 -18.08 13.82
CA PRO A 232 8.05 -18.35 12.70
C PRO A 232 7.33 -17.11 12.13
N GLY A 233 8.05 -16.00 11.98
CA GLY A 233 7.60 -14.74 11.41
C GLY A 233 8.20 -14.47 10.03
N TRP A 234 8.17 -13.19 9.62
CA TRP A 234 8.65 -12.74 8.32
C TRP A 234 9.56 -11.53 8.44
N ALA A 235 10.52 -11.37 7.53
CA ALA A 235 11.34 -10.19 7.39
C ALA A 235 10.64 -9.10 6.56
N GLN A 236 11.21 -7.88 6.52
CA GLN A 236 10.72 -6.86 5.59
C GLN A 236 11.04 -7.22 4.12
N GLN A 237 12.19 -7.87 3.87
CA GLN A 237 12.59 -8.29 2.54
C GLN A 237 13.52 -9.51 2.60
N TYR A 238 13.52 -10.28 1.51
CA TYR A 238 14.38 -11.43 1.31
C TYR A 238 15.20 -11.28 0.04
N ASP A 239 16.46 -11.70 0.09
CA ASP A 239 17.29 -11.84 -1.10
C ASP A 239 16.86 -13.05 -1.95
N GLN A 240 17.55 -13.25 -3.07
CA GLN A 240 17.29 -14.35 -3.99
C GLN A 240 17.59 -15.74 -3.38
N GLN A 241 18.28 -15.80 -2.24
CA GLN A 241 18.55 -17.02 -1.47
C GLN A 241 17.48 -17.28 -0.39
N MET A 242 16.41 -16.47 -0.35
CA MET A 242 15.35 -16.54 0.66
C MET A 242 15.89 -16.29 2.08
N GLN A 243 16.85 -15.37 2.22
CA GLN A 243 17.38 -14.96 3.51
C GLN A 243 16.98 -13.50 3.81
N PRO A 244 16.64 -13.15 5.07
CA PRO A 244 16.41 -11.76 5.44
C PRO A 244 17.59 -10.87 5.05
N ALA A 245 17.32 -9.75 4.38
CA ALA A 245 18.35 -8.90 3.81
C ALA A 245 18.26 -7.44 4.27
N TRP A 246 19.37 -6.70 4.15
CA TRP A 246 19.39 -5.26 4.39
C TRP A 246 18.57 -4.52 3.32
N ALA A 247 17.77 -3.53 3.72
CA ALA A 247 17.21 -2.54 2.79
C ALA A 247 17.92 -1.20 2.98
N ARG A 248 17.25 -0.20 3.57
CA ARG A 248 17.89 1.08 3.92
C ARG A 248 18.90 0.87 5.06
N LYS A 249 19.78 1.85 5.29
CA LYS A 249 20.81 1.83 6.36
C LYS A 249 20.26 1.63 7.78
N PHE A 250 18.95 1.77 7.96
CA PHE A 250 18.24 1.57 9.23
C PHE A 250 17.33 0.33 9.24
N GLU A 251 17.41 -0.53 8.22
CA GLU A 251 16.57 -1.71 8.02
C GLU A 251 17.44 -2.96 7.86
N PRO A 252 17.94 -3.52 8.99
CA PRO A 252 18.81 -4.69 8.98
C PRO A 252 18.05 -5.99 8.68
N PRO A 253 18.76 -7.07 8.31
CA PRO A 253 18.26 -8.44 8.36
C PRO A 253 17.67 -8.75 9.74
N ALA A 254 16.36 -8.89 9.79
CA ALA A 254 15.62 -9.10 11.03
C ALA A 254 14.24 -9.67 10.76
N ILE A 255 13.66 -10.31 11.78
CA ILE A 255 12.24 -10.63 11.79
C ILE A 255 11.47 -9.33 12.06
N SER A 256 10.47 -9.04 11.24
CA SER A 256 9.69 -7.80 11.26
C SER A 256 8.40 -7.96 12.06
N GLY A 257 8.24 -7.16 13.12
CA GLY A 257 6.99 -7.12 13.89
C GLY A 257 5.85 -6.39 13.17
N GLY A 258 6.15 -5.46 12.26
CA GLY A 258 5.15 -4.71 11.50
C GLY A 258 4.59 -5.55 10.35
N GLU A 259 5.46 -5.86 9.40
CA GLU A 259 5.06 -6.53 8.14
C GLU A 259 4.47 -7.91 8.39
N SER A 260 4.95 -8.64 9.40
CA SER A 260 4.38 -9.95 9.75
C SER A 260 2.92 -9.91 10.17
N GLN A 261 2.46 -8.81 10.78
CA GLN A 261 1.04 -8.66 11.10
C GLN A 261 0.20 -8.47 9.83
N GLN A 262 0.73 -7.76 8.82
CA GLN A 262 0.07 -7.63 7.53
C GLN A 262 0.05 -8.98 6.80
N VAL A 263 1.17 -9.70 6.77
CA VAL A 263 1.25 -11.06 6.21
C VAL A 263 0.21 -11.99 6.84
N MET A 264 0.07 -12.01 8.16
CA MET A 264 -0.94 -12.84 8.83
C MET A 264 -2.37 -12.47 8.39
N ARG A 265 -2.70 -11.18 8.26
CA ARG A 265 -4.01 -10.74 7.75
C ARG A 265 -4.22 -11.15 6.29
N THR A 266 -3.20 -11.03 5.45
CA THR A 266 -3.22 -11.45 4.05
C THR A 266 -3.43 -12.95 3.91
N LEU A 267 -2.77 -13.76 4.73
CA LEU A 267 -2.97 -15.21 4.77
C LEU A 267 -4.39 -15.59 5.21
N LEU A 268 -4.97 -14.89 6.19
CA LEU A 268 -6.38 -15.09 6.57
C LEU A 268 -7.35 -14.69 5.45
N LEU A 269 -7.08 -13.59 4.73
CA LEU A 269 -7.84 -13.22 3.53
C LEU A 269 -7.75 -14.32 2.45
N LEU A 270 -6.55 -14.81 2.15
CA LEU A 270 -6.35 -15.89 1.18
C LEU A 270 -7.04 -17.19 1.60
N TYR A 271 -7.03 -17.51 2.90
CA TYR A 271 -7.79 -18.65 3.43
C TYR A 271 -9.29 -18.47 3.20
N ARG A 272 -9.85 -17.28 3.46
CA ARG A 272 -11.25 -17.00 3.14
C ARG A 272 -11.57 -17.25 1.68
N ARG A 273 -10.68 -16.79 0.78
CA ARG A 273 -10.87 -16.85 -0.67
C ARG A 273 -10.70 -18.25 -1.28
N SER A 274 -9.97 -19.15 -0.63
CA SER A 274 -9.54 -20.42 -1.22
C SER A 274 -9.82 -21.66 -0.38
N ALA A 275 -10.15 -21.49 0.90
CA ALA A 275 -10.21 -22.54 1.92
C ALA A 275 -8.92 -23.37 2.06
N ASN A 276 -7.78 -22.88 1.55
CA ASN A 276 -6.53 -23.62 1.56
C ASN A 276 -5.88 -23.60 2.95
N PRO A 277 -5.80 -24.75 3.66
CA PRO A 277 -5.42 -24.80 5.07
C PRO A 277 -3.98 -24.37 5.33
N ARG A 278 -3.10 -24.38 4.31
CA ARG A 278 -1.70 -23.96 4.47
C ARG A 278 -1.58 -22.51 4.96
N TYR A 279 -2.48 -21.63 4.52
CA TYR A 279 -2.47 -20.22 4.91
C TYR A 279 -2.85 -20.05 6.37
N LEU A 280 -3.87 -20.79 6.81
CA LEU A 280 -4.32 -20.84 8.20
C LEU A 280 -3.20 -21.37 9.12
N GLN A 281 -2.58 -22.49 8.73
CA GLN A 281 -1.49 -23.12 9.48
C GLN A 281 -0.27 -22.21 9.68
N ALA A 282 0.07 -21.38 8.68
CA ALA A 282 1.14 -20.41 8.82
C ALA A 282 0.82 -19.36 9.90
N VAL A 283 -0.43 -18.88 9.97
CA VAL A 283 -0.87 -17.93 11.00
C VAL A 283 -0.92 -18.57 12.39
N GLN A 284 -1.42 -19.82 12.50
CA GLN A 284 -1.44 -20.58 13.76
C GLN A 284 -0.04 -20.75 14.38
N LYS A 285 1.00 -20.88 13.54
CA LYS A 285 2.40 -20.95 14.00
C LYS A 285 2.96 -19.59 14.40
N ALA A 286 2.65 -18.54 13.64
CA ALA A 286 3.23 -17.22 13.83
C ALA A 286 2.62 -16.44 15.00
N LEU A 287 1.31 -16.57 15.21
CA LEU A 287 0.58 -15.76 16.17
C LEU A 287 1.08 -15.94 17.62
N PRO A 288 1.25 -17.18 18.15
CA PRO A 288 1.77 -17.37 19.51
C PRO A 288 3.19 -16.82 19.69
N TYR A 289 4.03 -16.96 18.66
CA TYR A 289 5.37 -16.37 18.65
C TYR A 289 5.30 -14.85 18.82
N TYR A 290 4.47 -14.15 18.04
CA TYR A 290 4.37 -12.70 18.16
C TYR A 290 3.72 -12.22 19.46
N GLU A 291 2.81 -13.00 20.05
CA GLU A 291 2.26 -12.69 21.37
C GLU A 291 3.33 -12.76 22.46
N SER A 292 4.24 -13.74 22.39
CA SER A 292 5.41 -13.79 23.28
C SER A 292 6.42 -12.66 23.06
N CYS A 293 6.34 -11.96 21.92
CA CYS A 293 7.23 -10.84 21.59
C CYS A 293 6.67 -9.48 22.05
N LEU A 294 5.45 -9.44 22.62
CA LEU A 294 4.86 -8.20 23.11
C LEU A 294 5.74 -7.58 24.18
N ARG A 295 5.97 -6.28 24.03
CA ARG A 295 6.60 -5.46 25.06
C ARG A 295 5.61 -5.16 26.19
N ASP A 296 6.12 -4.65 27.30
CA ASP A 296 5.32 -4.25 28.47
C ASP A 296 4.21 -3.23 28.12
N ASP A 297 4.40 -2.44 27.07
CA ASP A 297 3.43 -1.45 26.59
C ASP A 297 2.43 -2.01 25.55
N GLY A 298 2.43 -3.33 25.33
CA GLY A 298 1.54 -4.03 24.39
C GLY A 298 1.88 -3.81 22.91
N ARG A 299 3.02 -3.19 22.60
CA ARG A 299 3.53 -3.00 21.23
C ARG A 299 4.56 -4.06 20.86
N LEU A 300 4.98 -4.06 19.60
CA LEU A 300 6.05 -4.92 19.09
C LEU A 300 7.26 -4.06 18.72
N ALA A 301 8.47 -4.59 18.89
CA ALA A 301 9.62 -4.05 18.19
C ALA A 301 9.42 -4.22 16.67
N ARG A 302 9.87 -3.26 15.87
CA ARG A 302 9.83 -3.40 14.41
C ARG A 302 10.79 -4.50 13.96
N PHE A 303 11.95 -4.64 14.61
CA PHE A 303 12.95 -5.63 14.26
C PHE A 303 13.30 -6.51 15.46
N TYR A 304 13.41 -7.81 15.21
CA TYR A 304 13.99 -8.78 16.15
C TYR A 304 15.21 -9.41 15.50
N GLU A 305 16.30 -9.46 16.26
CA GLU A 305 17.54 -10.10 15.83
C GLU A 305 17.27 -11.58 15.51
N LEU A 306 17.87 -12.01 14.40
CA LEU A 306 17.75 -13.37 13.90
C LEU A 306 18.26 -14.37 14.96
N GLN A 307 17.52 -15.47 15.12
CA GLN A 307 17.72 -16.59 16.06
C GLN A 307 17.56 -16.24 17.55
N THR A 308 17.92 -15.05 18.00
CA THR A 308 17.91 -14.69 19.44
C THR A 308 16.57 -14.15 19.93
N ASN A 309 15.72 -13.70 19.01
CA ASN A 309 14.45 -13.01 19.30
C ASN A 309 14.60 -11.71 20.10
N ARG A 310 15.81 -11.15 20.19
CA ARG A 310 16.04 -9.90 20.92
C ARG A 310 15.58 -8.71 20.09
N PRO A 311 14.78 -7.77 20.64
CA PRO A 311 14.45 -6.52 19.96
C PRO A 311 15.70 -5.77 19.47
N LEU A 312 15.69 -5.39 18.20
CA LEU A 312 16.80 -4.77 17.49
C LEU A 312 16.42 -3.35 17.03
N TYR A 313 17.33 -2.41 17.23
CA TYR A 313 17.12 -0.99 16.95
C TYR A 313 18.33 -0.39 16.25
N MET A 314 18.15 0.84 15.78
CA MET A 314 19.22 1.67 15.27
C MET A 314 19.30 2.97 16.03
N THR A 315 20.50 3.39 16.39
CA THR A 315 20.75 4.74 16.90
C THR A 315 20.49 5.80 15.82
N ARG A 316 20.42 7.08 16.18
CA ARG A 316 20.36 8.21 15.21
C ARG A 316 21.55 8.24 14.23
N LYS A 317 22.67 7.63 14.62
CA LYS A 317 23.88 7.46 13.78
C LYS A 317 23.86 6.14 12.99
N TYR A 318 22.73 5.43 12.95
CA TYR A 318 22.55 4.17 12.25
C TYR A 318 23.53 3.06 12.68
N LYS A 319 23.85 3.03 13.98
CA LYS A 319 24.52 1.89 14.63
C LYS A 319 23.49 0.98 15.28
N LEU A 320 23.65 -0.33 15.09
CA LEU A 320 22.85 -1.35 15.76
C LEU A 320 22.92 -1.19 17.28
N THR A 321 21.76 -1.33 17.93
CA THR A 321 21.62 -1.30 19.39
C THR A 321 20.43 -2.14 19.81
N TYR A 322 20.36 -2.50 21.08
CA TYR A 322 19.25 -3.22 21.69
C TYR A 322 18.41 -2.33 22.61
N SER A 323 18.58 -1.01 22.49
CA SER A 323 17.83 0.01 23.22
C SER A 323 17.17 0.98 22.24
N ASP A 324 15.90 1.28 22.47
CA ASP A 324 15.11 2.26 21.73
C ASP A 324 15.30 3.70 22.21
N ALA A 325 16.22 3.94 23.15
CA ALA A 325 16.43 5.25 23.78
C ALA A 325 16.96 6.35 22.84
N ASP A 326 17.66 5.98 21.75
CA ASP A 326 18.27 6.93 20.80
C ASP A 326 17.92 6.60 19.34
N VAL A 327 16.66 6.28 19.04
CA VAL A 327 16.25 5.97 17.66
C VAL A 327 16.06 7.21 16.78
N PRO A 328 16.23 7.10 15.45
CA PRO A 328 15.86 8.13 14.48
C PRO A 328 14.41 8.61 14.67
N ASN A 329 14.20 9.93 14.62
CA ASN A 329 12.88 10.55 14.80
C ASN A 329 11.93 10.42 13.58
N HIS A 330 12.46 10.00 12.42
CA HIS A 330 11.72 9.87 11.17
C HIS A 330 11.29 8.43 10.86
N TYR A 331 11.61 7.47 11.73
CA TYR A 331 11.33 6.06 11.51
C TYR A 331 10.84 5.40 12.79
N SER A 332 9.77 4.59 12.70
CA SER A 332 9.20 3.94 13.87
C SER A 332 9.80 2.56 14.09
N PHE A 333 10.60 2.41 15.15
CA PHE A 333 11.17 1.12 15.56
C PHE A 333 10.29 0.34 16.54
N VAL A 334 9.17 0.91 16.97
CA VAL A 334 8.17 0.25 17.81
C VAL A 334 6.80 0.45 17.14
N VAL A 335 6.12 -0.64 16.85
CA VAL A 335 4.89 -0.64 16.04
C VAL A 335 3.69 -1.08 16.89
N GLY A 336 2.52 -0.55 16.56
CA GLY A 336 1.28 -0.96 17.21
C GLY A 336 1.00 -2.45 17.01
N SER A 337 0.33 -3.05 17.99
CA SER A 337 -0.14 -4.44 17.91
C SER A 337 -1.58 -4.51 17.40
N SER A 338 -1.79 -5.42 16.46
CA SER A 338 -3.08 -5.85 15.94
C SER A 338 -3.32 -7.34 16.17
N LEU A 339 -2.47 -7.99 16.99
CA LEU A 339 -2.52 -9.43 17.22
C LEU A 339 -3.89 -9.88 17.75
N GLY A 340 -4.54 -9.09 18.61
CA GLY A 340 -5.91 -9.38 19.05
C GLY A 340 -6.93 -9.40 17.92
N ARG A 341 -6.81 -8.51 16.92
CA ARG A 341 -7.69 -8.56 15.73
C ARG A 341 -7.39 -9.76 14.85
N ILE A 342 -6.11 -10.12 14.72
CA ILE A 342 -5.67 -11.30 13.95
C ILE A 342 -6.17 -12.58 14.61
N ARG A 343 -6.06 -12.68 15.94
CA ARG A 343 -6.61 -13.77 16.76
C ARG A 343 -8.11 -13.91 16.55
N ASN A 344 -8.86 -12.81 16.71
CA ASN A 344 -10.31 -12.83 16.52
C ASN A 344 -10.70 -13.27 15.11
N GLU A 345 -9.97 -12.83 14.08
CA GLU A 345 -10.25 -13.27 12.71
C GLU A 345 -9.85 -14.73 12.48
N LEU A 346 -8.73 -15.20 13.05
CA LEU A 346 -8.30 -16.59 13.01
C LEU A 346 -9.38 -17.52 13.61
N GLU A 347 -9.78 -17.26 14.86
CA GLU A 347 -10.82 -18.02 15.56
C GLU A 347 -12.14 -18.00 14.79
N LYS A 348 -12.49 -16.84 14.20
CA LYS A 348 -13.69 -16.71 13.37
C LYS A 348 -13.61 -17.60 12.13
N VAL A 349 -12.53 -17.55 11.35
CA VAL A 349 -12.44 -18.35 10.11
C VAL A 349 -12.31 -19.85 10.39
N GLU A 350 -11.72 -20.24 11.52
CA GLU A 350 -11.69 -21.64 11.98
C GLU A 350 -13.08 -22.19 12.30
N SER A 351 -13.97 -21.34 12.82
CA SER A 351 -15.35 -21.74 13.16
C SER A 351 -16.33 -21.73 11.98
N LEU A 352 -15.96 -21.12 10.85
CA LEU A 352 -16.85 -20.96 9.71
C LEU A 352 -16.87 -22.21 8.82
N PRO A 353 -18.06 -22.67 8.39
CA PRO A 353 -18.17 -23.61 7.28
C PRO A 353 -17.50 -23.08 6.00
N GLN A 354 -16.97 -23.98 5.17
CA GLN A 354 -16.19 -23.62 3.98
C GLN A 354 -16.98 -22.75 2.99
N ASP A 355 -18.26 -23.03 2.79
CA ASP A 355 -19.20 -22.28 1.95
C ASP A 355 -19.54 -20.87 2.51
N ARG A 356 -19.13 -20.58 3.74
CA ARG A 356 -19.34 -19.29 4.44
C ARG A 356 -18.04 -18.51 4.61
N LEU A 357 -16.91 -19.03 4.14
CA LEU A 357 -15.59 -18.39 4.27
C LEU A 357 -15.47 -17.12 3.44
N TRP A 358 -16.10 -17.06 2.28
CA TRP A 358 -16.14 -15.84 1.48
C TRP A 358 -17.58 -15.54 1.08
N VAL A 359 -18.05 -14.37 1.47
CA VAL A 359 -19.30 -13.80 0.99
C VAL A 359 -18.94 -12.41 0.49
N GLN A 360 -19.25 -12.14 -0.77
CA GLN A 360 -19.06 -10.81 -1.32
C GLN A 360 -19.89 -9.83 -0.48
N ARG A 361 -19.23 -8.80 0.04
CA ARG A 361 -19.88 -7.89 0.97
C ARG A 361 -20.87 -7.02 0.21
N GLU A 362 -22.16 -7.22 0.48
CA GLU A 362 -23.18 -6.26 0.04
C GLU A 362 -22.97 -4.93 0.77
N LEU A 363 -23.05 -3.83 0.01
CA LEU A 363 -23.09 -2.50 0.57
C LEU A 363 -24.39 -2.38 1.37
N LYS A 364 -24.26 -2.13 2.68
CA LYS A 364 -25.43 -1.89 3.52
C LYS A 364 -25.97 -0.47 3.24
N PRO A 365 -27.29 -0.30 3.17
CA PRO A 365 -27.92 1.01 3.09
C PRO A 365 -27.39 1.95 4.19
N THR A 366 -27.18 3.21 3.83
CA THR A 366 -26.60 4.20 4.74
C THR A 366 -27.70 4.78 5.61
N ARG A 367 -27.59 4.61 6.94
CA ARG A 367 -28.61 5.11 7.87
C ARG A 367 -28.21 6.44 8.49
N LEU A 368 -29.18 7.35 8.59
CA LEU A 368 -28.98 8.62 9.29
C LEU A 368 -28.74 8.37 10.78
N SER A 369 -27.76 9.07 11.34
CA SER A 369 -27.45 9.02 12.76
C SER A 369 -27.04 10.39 13.26
N LYS A 370 -27.24 10.65 14.56
CA LYS A 370 -26.83 11.92 15.19
C LYS A 370 -25.35 12.23 14.94
N THR A 371 -24.48 11.23 15.07
CA THR A 371 -23.04 11.37 14.82
C THR A 371 -22.74 11.76 13.37
N LEU A 372 -23.41 11.14 12.39
CA LEU A 372 -23.24 11.46 10.97
C LEU A 372 -23.70 12.89 10.68
N THR A 373 -24.86 13.31 11.20
CA THR A 373 -25.38 14.68 11.07
C THR A 373 -24.43 15.70 11.67
N GLU A 374 -23.89 15.46 12.86
CA GLU A 374 -22.92 16.34 13.51
C GLU A 374 -21.61 16.45 12.72
N GLN A 375 -21.11 15.33 12.18
CA GLN A 375 -19.91 15.31 11.35
C GLN A 375 -20.11 16.05 10.03
N ALA A 376 -21.23 15.83 9.34
CA ALA A 376 -21.57 16.53 8.10
C ALA A 376 -21.74 18.04 8.32
N THR A 377 -22.46 18.43 9.38
CA THR A 377 -22.62 19.85 9.76
C THR A 377 -21.26 20.51 10.02
N ARG A 378 -20.37 19.83 10.75
CA ARG A 378 -19.01 20.33 11.01
C ARG A 378 -18.19 20.43 9.72
N ALA A 379 -18.29 19.46 8.83
CA ALA A 379 -17.58 19.47 7.55
C ALA A 379 -17.98 20.70 6.72
N VAL A 380 -19.28 21.04 6.63
CA VAL A 380 -19.73 22.26 5.94
C VAL A 380 -19.27 23.52 6.67
N ALA A 381 -19.45 23.59 7.99
CA ALA A 381 -19.15 24.78 8.79
C ALA A 381 -17.65 25.15 8.85
N THR A 382 -16.76 24.24 8.46
CA THR A 382 -15.30 24.45 8.49
C THR A 382 -14.69 24.78 7.12
N LEU A 383 -15.53 24.93 6.09
CA LEU A 383 -15.10 25.48 4.81
C LEU A 383 -14.76 26.96 4.95
N ASP A 384 -13.66 27.38 4.32
CA ASP A 384 -13.34 28.79 4.17
C ASP A 384 -14.14 29.45 3.03
N ALA A 385 -13.93 30.74 2.78
CA ALA A 385 -14.63 31.49 1.74
C ALA A 385 -14.37 30.98 0.30
N ARG A 386 -13.35 30.15 0.09
CA ARG A 386 -13.04 29.52 -1.20
C ARG A 386 -13.72 28.15 -1.34
N GLY A 387 -14.32 27.64 -0.27
CA GLY A 387 -14.78 26.26 -0.21
C GLY A 387 -13.66 25.25 0.06
N ALA A 388 -12.56 25.67 0.72
CA ALA A 388 -11.48 24.77 1.11
C ALA A 388 -11.55 24.41 2.60
N TRP A 389 -11.25 23.14 2.93
CA TRP A 389 -10.98 22.73 4.31
C TRP A 389 -9.53 23.06 4.66
N VAL A 390 -9.35 24.14 5.41
CA VAL A 390 -8.04 24.58 5.90
C VAL A 390 -7.90 24.25 7.39
N GLU A 391 -6.84 23.53 7.74
CA GLU A 391 -6.58 23.08 9.11
C GLU A 391 -5.22 23.56 9.62
N PRO A 392 -5.03 23.70 10.95
CA PRO A 392 -3.71 23.94 11.51
C PRO A 392 -2.73 22.81 11.14
N GLY A 393 -1.55 23.18 10.64
CA GLY A 393 -0.55 22.21 10.25
C GLY A 393 0.73 22.85 9.72
N LYS A 394 1.76 22.03 9.57
CA LYS A 394 3.07 22.44 9.03
C LYS A 394 3.43 21.54 7.86
N LEU A 395 4.25 22.06 6.96
CA LEU A 395 4.87 21.27 5.91
C LEU A 395 6.26 20.82 6.37
N LYS A 396 6.48 19.51 6.48
CA LYS A 396 7.74 18.94 6.97
C LYS A 396 8.93 19.29 6.08
N THR A 397 8.70 19.40 4.78
CA THR A 397 9.72 19.65 3.76
C THR A 397 10.05 21.13 3.60
N TYR A 398 9.31 22.03 4.26
CA TYR A 398 9.53 23.48 4.28
C TYR A 398 9.62 24.01 5.72
N PRO A 399 10.63 23.61 6.51
CA PRO A 399 10.75 24.01 7.92
C PRO A 399 10.90 25.52 8.11
N ASP A 400 11.47 26.21 7.13
CA ASP A 400 11.71 27.66 7.16
C ASP A 400 10.54 28.47 6.59
N ALA A 401 9.61 27.81 5.88
CA ALA A 401 8.38 28.47 5.46
C ALA A 401 7.48 28.55 6.69
N ASN A 402 7.05 29.76 7.07
CA ASN A 402 6.19 30.02 8.22
C ASN A 402 4.73 29.53 7.99
N VAL A 403 4.58 28.28 7.57
CA VAL A 403 3.30 27.63 7.28
C VAL A 403 2.72 27.10 8.58
N SER A 404 1.60 27.68 8.99
CA SER A 404 0.82 27.28 10.17
C SER A 404 -0.53 26.66 9.83
N ARG A 405 -0.93 26.74 8.55
CA ARG A 405 -2.22 26.27 8.04
C ARG A 405 -2.04 25.58 6.70
N ILE A 406 -2.75 24.47 6.52
CA ILE A 406 -2.62 23.58 5.36
C ILE A 406 -3.98 23.12 4.84
N ILE A 407 -3.98 22.66 3.60
CA ILE A 407 -5.01 21.83 2.98
C ILE A 407 -4.42 20.42 2.85
N SER A 408 -5.20 19.41 3.23
CA SER A 408 -4.76 18.02 3.31
C SER A 408 -5.67 17.11 2.49
N SER A 409 -5.09 16.27 1.64
CA SER A 409 -5.86 15.28 0.86
C SER A 409 -6.65 14.35 1.77
N LYS A 410 -6.11 14.00 2.95
CA LYS A 410 -6.80 13.16 3.94
C LYS A 410 -8.08 13.83 4.46
N THR A 411 -8.00 15.12 4.81
CA THR A 411 -9.15 15.88 5.32
C THR A 411 -10.21 16.04 4.25
N PHE A 412 -9.78 16.32 3.01
CA PHE A 412 -10.66 16.34 1.84
C PHE A 412 -11.42 15.01 1.66
N ILE A 413 -10.70 13.88 1.65
CA ILE A 413 -11.28 12.54 1.46
C ILE A 413 -12.28 12.21 2.56
N ILE A 414 -11.95 12.50 3.83
CA ILE A 414 -12.83 12.24 4.97
C ILE A 414 -14.12 13.06 4.84
N ASN A 415 -13.99 14.37 4.63
CA ASN A 415 -15.16 15.27 4.59
C ASN A 415 -16.05 14.97 3.38
N LEU A 416 -15.48 14.74 2.19
CA LEU A 416 -16.27 14.36 1.01
C LEU A 416 -17.05 13.07 1.25
N LYS A 417 -16.41 12.02 1.79
CA LYS A 417 -17.09 10.76 2.11
C LYS A 417 -18.19 10.94 3.16
N THR A 418 -17.93 11.74 4.20
CA THR A 418 -18.93 12.06 5.23
C THR A 418 -20.14 12.78 4.66
N LEU A 419 -19.93 13.79 3.81
CA LEU A 419 -21.02 14.56 3.19
C LEU A 419 -21.84 13.69 2.23
N ALA A 420 -21.19 12.89 1.38
CA ALA A 420 -21.90 11.98 0.47
C ALA A 420 -22.70 10.91 1.24
N THR A 421 -22.14 10.36 2.32
CA THR A 421 -22.84 9.41 3.19
C THR A 421 -24.05 10.06 3.87
N TYR A 422 -23.93 11.31 4.30
CA TYR A 422 -25.04 12.06 4.88
C TYR A 422 -26.16 12.27 3.85
N ILE A 423 -25.83 12.72 2.64
CA ILE A 423 -26.81 12.92 1.57
C ILE A 423 -27.55 11.61 1.26
N ALA A 424 -26.81 10.52 1.01
CA ALA A 424 -27.39 9.20 0.75
C ALA A 424 -28.34 8.76 1.87
N ALA A 425 -27.95 8.95 3.13
CA ALA A 425 -28.73 8.60 4.31
C ALA A 425 -29.97 9.48 4.53
N THR A 426 -30.10 10.62 3.84
CA THR A 426 -31.28 11.50 3.91
C THR A 426 -32.30 11.26 2.79
N HIS A 427 -31.94 10.49 1.77
CA HIS A 427 -32.81 10.15 0.65
C HIS A 427 -33.44 8.74 0.75
N GLU A 428 -33.07 7.96 1.77
CA GLU A 428 -33.79 6.75 2.24
C GLU A 428 -34.95 7.14 3.17
#